data_AF-A0A8T4IJC2-F1
#
_entry.id   AF-A0A8T4IJC2-F1
#
_cell.length_a   1.000
_cell.length_b   1.000
_cell.length_c   1.000
_cell.angle_alpha   90.00
_cell.angle_beta   90.00
_cell.angle_gamma   90.00
#
_symmetry.space_group_name_H-M   'P 1'
#
loop_
_entity.id
_entity.type
_entity.pdbx_description
1 polymer ?
#
loop_
_entity_poly.entity_id
_entity_poly.type
_entity_poly.pdbx_seq_one_letter_code
_entity_poly.pdbx_strand_id
1 'polypeptide(L)'
;MTIAATSPATSTSTLTAPRPRFEDELNRAFPADGAPPEPAAREALLSQLHAHYVAYMSGPEDFTRVPRLNTDPQITATEEAWLRWEDAQVDESQLPKTGEEFREWFLTVADAHTQPEFCRYLAEDATLEQMALFFMGEELVDSKFDDLMAMVQIGTEGHTKLTIAENYWDEMGEGDINGVHTRMFEHSAVYMRARLADAGVDRSALNCPEAFENASLLLMYGIHRHLNPRALGAMGVLEQSASPRFQAMVDGCDRLGVPSDVIDYQRVHVHVDADHGEEWFKGVFVPLVGRSPELLREISLGVATRVRVANAYYQRIWGAMRALQR
;
A
#
# COMPACT_ATOMS: atom_id res chain seq x y z
N MET A 1 -22.25 -23.17 -55.14
CA MET A 1 -21.79 -23.66 -53.82
C MET A 1 -21.55 -22.41 -52.99
N THR A 2 -22.57 -21.98 -52.27
CA THR A 2 -22.66 -20.66 -51.63
C THR A 2 -22.50 -20.89 -50.14
N ILE A 3 -21.39 -20.46 -49.55
CA ILE A 3 -21.14 -20.60 -48.11
C ILE A 3 -21.54 -19.28 -47.46
N ALA A 4 -22.64 -19.31 -46.72
CA ALA A 4 -23.10 -18.21 -45.89
C ALA A 4 -22.15 -18.07 -44.69
N ALA A 5 -21.54 -16.90 -44.53
CA ALA A 5 -20.79 -16.54 -43.34
C ALA A 5 -21.76 -15.94 -42.30
N THR A 6 -22.12 -16.74 -41.31
CA THR A 6 -22.79 -16.28 -40.09
C THR A 6 -21.78 -15.57 -39.19
N SER A 7 -21.99 -14.28 -38.94
CA SER A 7 -21.26 -13.53 -37.90
C SER A 7 -21.65 -14.06 -36.51
N PRO A 8 -20.70 -14.23 -35.57
CA PRO A 8 -21.05 -14.52 -34.19
C PRO A 8 -21.56 -13.24 -33.52
N ALA A 9 -22.70 -13.36 -32.85
CA ALA A 9 -23.28 -12.30 -32.04
C ALA A 9 -22.31 -11.91 -30.90
N THR A 10 -21.99 -10.62 -30.81
CA THR A 10 -21.38 -10.01 -29.64
C THR A 10 -22.31 -10.18 -28.45
N SER A 11 -21.97 -11.11 -27.56
CA SER A 11 -22.52 -11.21 -26.21
C SER A 11 -22.09 -9.96 -25.44
N THR A 12 -23.00 -9.00 -25.29
CA THR A 12 -22.90 -7.97 -24.26
C THR A 12 -23.00 -8.67 -22.91
N SER A 13 -21.88 -8.80 -22.22
CA SER A 13 -21.85 -9.19 -20.81
C SER A 13 -22.55 -8.10 -20.02
N THR A 14 -23.84 -8.31 -19.72
CA THR A 14 -24.53 -7.54 -18.70
C THR A 14 -24.03 -8.04 -17.35
N LEU A 15 -23.11 -7.29 -16.75
CA LEU A 15 -22.74 -7.41 -15.34
C LEU A 15 -24.04 -7.48 -14.53
N THR A 16 -24.28 -8.63 -13.92
CA THR A 16 -25.53 -8.89 -13.20
C THR A 16 -25.50 -8.03 -11.95
N ALA A 17 -26.57 -7.27 -11.70
CA ALA A 17 -26.67 -6.43 -10.50
C ALA A 17 -26.40 -7.26 -9.24
N PRO A 18 -25.66 -6.72 -8.26
CA PRO A 18 -25.35 -7.44 -7.04
C PRO A 18 -26.63 -7.93 -6.33
N ARG A 19 -26.56 -9.09 -5.68
CA ARG A 19 -27.68 -9.62 -4.91
C ARG A 19 -28.01 -8.63 -3.77
N PRO A 20 -29.28 -8.44 -3.35
CA PRO A 20 -29.66 -7.48 -2.32
C PRO A 20 -28.81 -7.54 -1.03
N ARG A 21 -28.42 -8.75 -0.62
CA ARG A 21 -27.54 -8.99 0.54
C ARG A 21 -26.15 -8.34 0.42
N PHE A 22 -25.60 -8.24 -0.80
CA PHE A 22 -24.29 -7.65 -1.05
C PHE A 22 -24.36 -6.12 -1.10
N GLU A 23 -25.42 -5.54 -1.66
CA GLU A 23 -25.65 -4.08 -1.59
C GLU A 23 -25.79 -3.62 -0.13
N ASP A 24 -26.54 -4.36 0.69
CA ASP A 24 -26.64 -4.11 2.13
C ASP A 24 -25.29 -4.25 2.85
N GLU A 25 -24.42 -5.16 2.40
CA GLU A 25 -23.07 -5.32 2.94
C GLU A 25 -22.15 -4.16 2.56
N LEU A 26 -22.18 -3.71 1.30
CA LEU A 26 -21.47 -2.52 0.83
C LEU A 26 -21.87 -1.28 1.63
N ASN A 27 -23.17 -1.05 1.83
CA ASN A 27 -23.65 0.13 2.56
C ASN A 27 -23.24 0.11 4.05
N ARG A 28 -23.14 -1.08 4.66
CA ARG A 28 -22.65 -1.21 6.05
C ARG A 28 -21.13 -1.04 6.14
N ALA A 29 -20.38 -1.47 5.14
CA ALA A 29 -18.93 -1.31 5.09
C ALA A 29 -18.47 0.11 4.74
N PHE A 30 -19.17 0.75 3.80
CA PHE A 30 -18.86 2.06 3.21
C PHE A 30 -20.09 2.98 3.19
N PRO A 31 -20.60 3.39 4.37
CA PRO A 31 -21.80 4.20 4.48
C PRO A 31 -21.63 5.58 3.83
N ALA A 32 -22.58 5.97 2.98
CA ALA A 32 -22.57 7.26 2.27
C ALA A 32 -23.15 8.43 3.08
N ASP A 33 -23.80 8.14 4.21
CA ASP A 33 -24.47 9.13 5.07
C ASP A 33 -23.59 9.63 6.23
N GLY A 34 -22.32 9.22 6.25
CA GLY A 34 -21.36 9.57 7.30
C GLY A 34 -21.54 8.76 8.59
N ALA A 35 -22.39 7.73 8.61
CA ALA A 35 -22.42 6.78 9.71
C ALA A 35 -21.05 6.09 9.87
N PRO A 36 -20.70 5.62 11.08
CA PRO A 36 -19.49 4.82 11.25
C PRO A 36 -19.62 3.49 10.50
N PRO A 37 -18.56 3.03 9.80
CA PRO A 37 -18.59 1.75 9.10
C PRO A 37 -18.72 0.58 10.07
N GLU A 38 -19.44 -0.47 9.67
CA GLU A 38 -19.53 -1.73 10.43
C GLU A 38 -18.24 -2.55 10.23
N PRO A 39 -17.44 -2.78 11.27
CA PRO A 39 -16.11 -3.40 11.12
C PRO A 39 -16.14 -4.78 10.44
N ALA A 40 -17.10 -5.63 10.80
CA ALA A 40 -17.19 -6.99 10.26
C ALA A 40 -17.52 -7.03 8.77
N ALA A 41 -18.46 -6.19 8.32
CA ALA A 41 -18.80 -6.08 6.89
C ALA A 41 -17.60 -5.51 6.11
N ARG A 42 -16.92 -4.52 6.67
CA ARG A 42 -15.76 -3.88 6.06
C ARG A 42 -14.58 -4.83 5.93
N GLU A 43 -14.24 -5.57 6.98
CA GLU A 43 -13.19 -6.60 6.97
C GLU A 43 -13.50 -7.70 5.94
N ALA A 44 -14.76 -8.16 5.87
CA ALA A 44 -15.16 -9.20 4.93
C ALA A 44 -14.97 -8.79 3.47
N LEU A 45 -15.29 -7.54 3.12
CA LEU A 45 -15.12 -7.04 1.75
C LEU A 45 -13.65 -6.74 1.43
N LEU A 46 -12.93 -6.08 2.34
CA LEU A 46 -11.53 -5.72 2.12
C LEU A 46 -10.60 -6.95 2.09
N SER A 47 -10.88 -7.98 2.88
CA SER A 47 -10.11 -9.24 2.82
C SER A 47 -10.32 -9.97 1.48
N GLN A 48 -11.54 -9.96 0.94
CA GLN A 48 -11.82 -10.48 -0.40
C GLN A 48 -11.11 -9.68 -1.48
N LEU A 49 -11.11 -8.35 -1.36
CA LEU A 49 -10.41 -7.45 -2.28
C LEU A 49 -8.88 -7.66 -2.23
N HIS A 50 -8.31 -7.75 -1.03
CA HIS A 50 -6.91 -8.06 -0.84
C HIS A 50 -6.53 -9.42 -1.46
N ALA A 51 -7.34 -10.46 -1.24
CA ALA A 51 -7.12 -11.77 -1.86
C ALA A 51 -7.17 -11.71 -3.40
N HIS A 52 -8.07 -10.89 -3.96
CA HIS A 52 -8.14 -10.64 -5.39
C HIS A 52 -6.86 -9.97 -5.92
N TYR A 53 -6.35 -8.94 -5.24
CA TYR A 53 -5.11 -8.28 -5.65
C TYR A 53 -3.87 -9.16 -5.48
N VAL A 54 -3.76 -9.92 -4.39
CA VAL A 54 -2.67 -10.89 -4.22
C VAL A 54 -2.70 -11.94 -5.34
N ALA A 55 -3.88 -12.42 -5.73
CA ALA A 55 -4.01 -13.32 -6.88
C ALA A 55 -3.55 -12.65 -8.19
N TYR A 56 -3.80 -11.34 -8.35
CA TYR A 56 -3.33 -10.58 -9.51
C TYR A 56 -1.80 -10.47 -9.57
N MET A 57 -1.16 -10.36 -8.41
CA MET A 57 0.30 -10.28 -8.24
C MET A 57 0.99 -11.65 -8.10
N SER A 58 0.37 -12.72 -8.61
CA SER A 58 0.97 -14.06 -8.52
C SER A 58 2.05 -14.27 -9.58
N GLY A 59 3.00 -15.16 -9.30
CA GLY A 59 4.05 -15.54 -10.23
C GLY A 59 3.51 -16.11 -11.56
N PRO A 60 4.31 -16.09 -12.63
CA PRO A 60 3.89 -16.55 -13.96
C PRO A 60 3.42 -18.02 -14.01
N GLU A 61 3.87 -18.85 -13.09
CA GLU A 61 3.43 -20.24 -12.91
C GLU A 61 1.96 -20.37 -12.49
N ASP A 62 1.41 -19.35 -11.84
CA ASP A 62 0.02 -19.29 -11.34
C ASP A 62 -0.94 -18.60 -12.33
N PHE A 63 -0.53 -18.40 -13.60
CA PHE A 63 -1.30 -17.61 -14.60
C PHE A 63 -2.78 -18.02 -14.77
N THR A 64 -3.13 -19.28 -14.46
CA THR A 64 -4.52 -19.77 -14.54
C THR A 64 -5.41 -19.27 -13.41
N ARG A 65 -4.81 -18.83 -12.30
CA ARG A 65 -5.47 -18.32 -11.10
C ARG A 65 -5.55 -16.79 -11.08
N VAL A 66 -4.76 -16.13 -11.93
CA VAL A 66 -4.77 -14.67 -12.08
C VAL A 66 -6.13 -14.25 -12.66
N PRO A 67 -6.92 -13.43 -11.93
CA PRO A 67 -8.22 -13.01 -12.41
C PRO A 67 -8.08 -12.06 -13.59
N ARG A 68 -9.06 -12.06 -14.50
CA ARG A 68 -9.14 -11.03 -15.53
C ARG A 68 -9.63 -9.72 -14.91
N LEU A 69 -8.96 -8.62 -15.24
CA LEU A 69 -9.35 -7.29 -14.80
C LEU A 69 -10.82 -7.01 -15.11
N ASN A 70 -11.54 -6.44 -14.13
CA ASN A 70 -12.92 -5.96 -14.24
C ASN A 70 -13.95 -7.01 -14.68
N THR A 71 -13.70 -8.29 -14.39
CA THR A 71 -14.64 -9.38 -14.73
C THR A 71 -15.54 -9.79 -13.56
N ASP A 72 -15.16 -9.47 -12.32
CA ASP A 72 -15.97 -9.75 -11.13
C ASP A 72 -16.77 -8.49 -10.73
N PRO A 73 -18.12 -8.51 -10.83
CA PRO A 73 -18.95 -7.36 -10.48
C PRO A 73 -18.92 -7.02 -8.98
N GLN A 74 -18.67 -8.00 -8.10
CA GLN A 74 -18.60 -7.75 -6.66
C GLN A 74 -17.29 -7.07 -6.28
N ILE A 75 -16.17 -7.50 -6.87
CA ILE A 75 -14.89 -6.80 -6.72
C ILE A 75 -15.01 -5.37 -7.21
N THR A 76 -15.52 -5.18 -8.44
CA THR A 76 -15.69 -3.83 -9.04
C THR A 76 -16.54 -2.92 -8.15
N ALA A 77 -17.69 -3.42 -7.66
CA ALA A 77 -18.57 -2.64 -6.79
C ALA A 77 -17.94 -2.32 -5.42
N THR A 78 -17.11 -3.22 -4.89
CA THR A 78 -16.34 -3.00 -3.66
C THR A 78 -15.28 -1.91 -3.85
N GLU A 79 -14.51 -1.98 -4.94
CA GLU A 79 -13.51 -0.97 -5.30
C GLU A 79 -14.15 0.41 -5.44
N GLU A 80 -15.26 0.51 -6.18
CA GLU A 80 -15.95 1.77 -6.37
C GLU A 80 -16.54 2.33 -5.07
N ALA A 81 -17.11 1.48 -4.22
CA ALA A 81 -17.64 1.90 -2.93
C ALA A 81 -16.54 2.37 -1.99
N TRP A 82 -15.42 1.64 -1.93
CA TRP A 82 -14.28 2.02 -1.11
C TRP A 82 -13.62 3.31 -1.63
N LEU A 83 -13.39 3.46 -2.94
CA LEU A 83 -12.82 4.66 -3.52
C LEU A 83 -13.68 5.90 -3.26
N ARG A 84 -15.02 5.80 -3.41
CA ARG A 84 -15.93 6.89 -3.04
C ARG A 84 -15.87 7.22 -1.56
N TRP A 85 -15.76 6.20 -0.70
CA TRP A 85 -15.63 6.41 0.74
C TRP A 85 -14.35 7.17 1.07
N GLU A 86 -13.21 6.76 0.49
CA GLU A 86 -11.91 7.41 0.66
C GLU A 86 -11.92 8.86 0.19
N ASP A 87 -12.50 9.13 -0.99
CA ASP A 87 -12.63 10.49 -1.53
C ASP A 87 -13.44 11.40 -0.60
N ALA A 88 -14.49 10.87 0.02
CA ALA A 88 -15.29 11.62 0.99
C ALA A 88 -14.56 11.92 2.31
N GLN A 89 -13.41 11.28 2.58
CA GLN A 89 -12.61 11.56 3.79
C GLN A 89 -11.60 12.70 3.60
N VAL A 90 -11.40 13.18 2.37
CA VAL A 90 -10.45 14.24 2.06
C VAL A 90 -11.17 15.57 1.92
N ASP A 91 -10.79 16.55 2.75
CA ASP A 91 -11.23 17.93 2.56
C ASP A 91 -10.46 18.55 1.38
N GLU A 92 -11.07 18.50 0.19
CA GLU A 92 -10.48 19.06 -1.03
C GLU A 92 -10.13 20.55 -0.93
N SER A 93 -10.74 21.29 0.01
CA SER A 93 -10.43 22.71 0.20
C SER A 93 -9.04 22.95 0.79
N GLN A 94 -8.46 21.92 1.42
CA GLN A 94 -7.11 21.93 2.00
C GLN A 94 -6.03 21.46 1.00
N LEU A 95 -6.42 21.00 -0.19
CA LEU A 95 -5.45 20.53 -1.19
C LEU A 95 -4.76 21.73 -1.88
N PRO A 96 -3.47 21.57 -2.24
CA PRO A 96 -2.72 22.61 -2.93
C PRO A 96 -3.30 22.85 -4.33
N LYS A 97 -3.29 24.09 -4.77
CA LYS A 97 -3.83 24.52 -6.09
C LYS A 97 -2.74 24.80 -7.10
N THR A 98 -1.50 24.92 -6.65
CA THR A 98 -0.32 25.17 -7.48
C THR A 98 0.81 24.22 -7.12
N GLY A 99 1.77 24.06 -8.04
CA GLY A 99 2.96 23.25 -7.78
C GLY A 99 3.83 23.85 -6.68
N GLU A 100 3.84 25.18 -6.51
CA GLU A 100 4.54 25.84 -5.41
C GLU A 100 3.91 25.49 -4.05
N GLU A 101 2.58 25.59 -3.94
CA GLU A 101 1.83 25.21 -2.72
C GLU A 101 2.00 23.72 -2.39
N PHE A 102 2.06 22.86 -3.41
CA PHE A 102 2.19 21.43 -3.23
C PHE A 102 3.42 21.03 -2.42
N ARG A 103 4.56 21.71 -2.60
CA ARG A 103 5.79 21.37 -1.87
C ARG A 103 5.64 21.54 -0.36
N GLU A 104 5.20 22.73 0.06
CA GLU A 104 5.04 23.05 1.48
C GLU A 104 3.97 22.17 2.12
N TRP A 105 2.86 21.98 1.40
CA TRP A 105 1.79 21.10 1.82
C TRP A 105 2.25 19.64 1.99
N PHE A 106 2.92 19.08 0.98
CA PHE A 106 3.40 17.69 0.99
C PHE A 106 4.36 17.43 2.16
N LEU A 107 5.35 18.30 2.35
CA LEU A 107 6.32 18.14 3.44
C LEU A 107 5.65 18.24 4.81
N THR A 108 4.67 19.14 4.98
CA THR A 108 3.89 19.25 6.23
C THR A 108 3.08 17.99 6.50
N VAL A 109 2.42 17.44 5.47
CA VAL A 109 1.61 16.22 5.59
C VAL A 109 2.50 15.00 5.86
N ALA A 110 3.67 14.91 5.22
CA ALA A 110 4.61 13.80 5.42
C ALA A 110 5.28 13.84 6.81
N ASP A 111 5.65 15.02 7.33
CA ASP A 111 6.21 15.17 8.67
C ASP A 111 5.19 14.77 9.76
N ALA A 112 3.93 15.18 9.60
CA ALA A 112 2.85 14.74 10.50
C ALA A 112 2.57 13.22 10.44
N HIS A 113 2.97 12.56 9.34
CA HIS A 113 2.81 11.11 9.16
C HIS A 113 3.88 10.27 9.88
N THR A 114 5.00 10.84 10.32
CA THR A 114 6.14 10.08 10.87
C THR A 114 5.84 9.25 12.13
N GLN A 115 4.75 9.55 12.87
CA GLN A 115 4.34 8.82 14.10
C GLN A 115 5.47 8.68 15.15
N PRO A 116 5.99 9.79 15.71
CA PRO A 116 7.18 9.76 16.57
C PRO A 116 7.02 8.91 17.84
N GLU A 117 5.84 8.87 18.47
CA GLU A 117 5.61 8.05 19.66
C GLU A 117 5.62 6.56 19.35
N PHE A 118 5.12 6.18 18.16
CA PHE A 118 5.16 4.79 17.71
C PHE A 118 6.60 4.38 17.36
N CYS A 119 7.36 5.23 16.68
CA CYS A 119 8.78 5.01 16.43
C CYS A 119 9.55 4.84 17.75
N ARG A 120 9.34 5.73 18.73
CA ARG A 120 9.96 5.58 20.06
C ARG A 120 9.59 4.25 20.71
N TYR A 121 8.33 3.84 20.62
CA TYR A 121 7.88 2.55 21.15
C TYR A 121 8.59 1.36 20.51
N LEU A 122 8.75 1.34 19.18
CA LEU A 122 9.51 0.29 18.47
C LEU A 122 10.96 0.23 18.96
N ALA A 123 11.61 1.39 19.04
CA ALA A 123 13.00 1.50 19.44
C ALA A 123 13.25 1.12 20.91
N GLU A 124 12.37 1.53 21.83
CA GLU A 124 12.64 1.54 23.27
C GLU A 124 11.77 0.61 24.12
N ASP A 125 10.58 0.21 23.65
CA ASP A 125 9.55 -0.41 24.51
C ASP A 125 9.05 -1.77 23.98
N ALA A 126 9.02 -1.99 22.67
CA ALA A 126 8.49 -3.20 22.06
C ALA A 126 9.27 -4.46 22.48
N THR A 127 8.56 -5.57 22.73
CA THR A 127 9.14 -6.91 22.89
C THR A 127 9.44 -7.54 21.52
N LEU A 128 10.16 -8.67 21.51
CA LEU A 128 10.45 -9.40 20.28
C LEU A 128 9.17 -9.88 19.57
N GLU A 129 8.19 -10.38 20.30
CA GLU A 129 6.92 -10.83 19.74
C GLU A 129 6.11 -9.67 19.17
N GLN A 130 6.16 -8.51 19.81
CA GLN A 130 5.50 -7.30 19.33
C GLN A 130 6.17 -6.76 18.07
N MET A 131 7.50 -6.72 18.05
CA MET A 131 8.27 -6.36 16.86
C MET A 131 7.98 -7.34 15.73
N ALA A 132 8.02 -8.65 16.00
CA ALA A 132 7.70 -9.68 15.02
C ALA A 132 6.27 -9.56 14.49
N LEU A 133 5.27 -9.23 15.33
CA LEU A 133 3.91 -8.95 14.89
C LEU A 133 3.85 -7.77 13.92
N PHE A 134 4.65 -6.72 14.17
CA PHE A 134 4.73 -5.57 13.28
C PHE A 134 5.33 -5.94 11.92
N PHE A 135 6.42 -6.71 11.88
CA PHE A 135 6.97 -7.25 10.63
C PHE A 135 5.94 -8.03 9.80
N MET A 136 5.06 -8.79 10.45
CA MET A 136 3.97 -9.50 9.76
C MET A 136 2.89 -8.58 9.21
N GLY A 137 2.68 -7.41 9.82
CA GLY A 137 1.82 -6.37 9.26
C GLY A 137 2.45 -5.77 7.99
N GLU A 138 3.74 -5.44 8.06
CA GLU A 138 4.48 -4.87 6.92
C GLU A 138 4.60 -5.87 5.75
N GLU A 139 4.65 -7.19 6.02
CA GLU A 139 4.70 -8.25 5.00
C GLU A 139 3.57 -8.14 3.95
N LEU A 140 2.42 -7.56 4.33
CA LEU A 140 1.30 -7.36 3.40
C LEU A 140 1.58 -6.30 2.31
N VAL A 141 2.55 -5.41 2.52
CA VAL A 141 2.95 -4.35 1.57
C VAL A 141 4.37 -4.60 1.06
N ASP A 142 5.33 -4.73 1.97
CA ASP A 142 6.77 -4.72 1.65
C ASP A 142 7.18 -5.92 0.78
N SER A 143 6.49 -7.05 0.89
CA SER A 143 6.76 -8.24 0.06
C SER A 143 6.45 -8.07 -1.43
N LYS A 144 5.89 -6.92 -1.84
CA LYS A 144 5.46 -6.61 -3.22
C LYS A 144 5.90 -5.23 -3.68
N PHE A 145 6.81 -4.59 -2.95
CA PHE A 145 7.14 -3.19 -3.19
C PHE A 145 7.81 -2.97 -4.56
N ASP A 146 8.69 -3.90 -4.96
CA ASP A 146 9.30 -3.88 -6.29
C ASP A 146 8.27 -3.92 -7.44
N ASP A 147 7.27 -4.80 -7.36
CA ASP A 147 6.20 -4.89 -8.34
C ASP A 147 5.35 -3.61 -8.36
N LEU A 148 5.06 -3.02 -7.20
CA LEU A 148 4.37 -1.73 -7.09
C LEU A 148 5.17 -0.63 -7.80
N MET A 149 6.48 -0.58 -7.60
CA MET A 149 7.39 0.37 -8.25
C MET A 149 7.38 0.18 -9.78
N ALA A 150 7.43 -1.07 -10.24
CA ALA A 150 7.35 -1.39 -11.67
C ALA A 150 6.00 -0.93 -12.27
N MET A 151 4.89 -1.14 -11.57
CA MET A 151 3.55 -0.74 -12.02
C MET A 151 3.40 0.77 -12.13
N VAL A 152 3.92 1.55 -11.18
CA VAL A 152 3.80 3.02 -11.23
C VAL A 152 4.63 3.64 -12.34
N GLN A 153 5.70 2.96 -12.79
CA GLN A 153 6.55 3.40 -13.89
C GLN A 153 5.84 3.37 -15.26
N ILE A 154 4.91 2.43 -15.48
CA ILE A 154 4.31 2.16 -16.80
C ILE A 154 3.60 3.42 -17.34
N GLY A 155 3.99 3.89 -18.52
CA GLY A 155 3.36 5.05 -19.18
C GLY A 155 3.86 6.42 -18.71
N THR A 156 4.76 6.48 -17.72
CA THR A 156 5.49 7.70 -17.40
C THR A 156 6.53 8.01 -18.49
N GLU A 157 7.00 9.26 -18.55
CA GLU A 157 7.91 9.76 -19.58
C GLU A 157 8.98 10.70 -19.02
N GLY A 158 10.07 10.89 -19.77
CA GLY A 158 11.12 11.86 -19.45
C GLY A 158 11.81 11.58 -18.11
N HIS A 159 12.13 12.65 -17.38
CA HIS A 159 12.81 12.57 -16.07
C HIS A 159 12.05 11.72 -15.06
N THR A 160 10.71 11.85 -15.00
CA THR A 160 9.87 11.03 -14.12
C THR A 160 10.07 9.54 -14.36
N LYS A 161 10.17 9.11 -15.62
CA LYS A 161 10.41 7.69 -15.92
C LYS A 161 11.78 7.22 -15.47
N LEU A 162 12.80 8.07 -15.59
CA LEU A 162 14.17 7.75 -15.20
C LEU A 162 14.29 7.64 -13.68
N THR A 163 13.75 8.59 -12.93
CA THR A 163 13.76 8.54 -11.46
C THR A 163 13.07 7.28 -10.92
N ILE A 164 11.90 6.91 -11.48
CA ILE A 164 11.22 5.66 -11.07
C ILE A 164 12.03 4.43 -11.51
N ALA A 165 12.75 4.48 -12.64
CA ALA A 165 13.60 3.39 -13.09
C ALA A 165 14.83 3.18 -12.19
N GLU A 166 15.43 4.29 -11.72
CA GLU A 166 16.58 4.28 -10.81
C GLU A 166 16.17 3.70 -9.46
N ASN A 167 15.04 4.16 -8.89
CA ASN A 167 14.49 3.58 -7.67
C ASN A 167 14.13 2.09 -7.87
N TYR A 168 13.46 1.71 -8.97
CA TYR A 168 13.23 0.28 -9.25
C TYR A 168 14.54 -0.54 -9.37
N TRP A 169 15.62 0.05 -9.88
CA TRP A 169 16.90 -0.64 -9.99
C TRP A 169 17.57 -0.85 -8.62
N ASP A 170 17.40 0.11 -7.71
CA ASP A 170 17.80 -0.03 -6.30
C ASP A 170 17.01 -1.15 -5.61
N GLU A 171 15.68 -1.19 -5.78
CA GLU A 171 14.83 -2.28 -5.26
C GLU A 171 15.27 -3.68 -5.76
N MET A 172 15.84 -3.74 -6.97
CA MET A 172 16.42 -4.94 -7.57
C MET A 172 17.85 -5.26 -7.08
N GLY A 173 18.31 -4.60 -6.01
CA GLY A 173 19.64 -4.79 -5.42
C GLY A 173 20.77 -4.42 -6.37
N GLU A 174 20.53 -3.50 -7.31
CA GLU A 174 21.43 -3.17 -8.41
C GLU A 174 21.93 -4.41 -9.20
N GLY A 175 21.10 -5.46 -9.27
CA GLY A 175 21.42 -6.71 -9.95
C GLY A 175 22.12 -7.76 -9.08
N ASP A 176 22.42 -7.49 -7.80
CA ASP A 176 22.75 -8.52 -6.83
C ASP A 176 21.48 -9.15 -6.29
N ILE A 177 21.30 -10.45 -6.57
CA ILE A 177 20.14 -11.21 -6.08
C ILE A 177 20.01 -11.21 -4.56
N ASN A 178 21.11 -11.09 -3.81
CA ASN A 178 21.05 -11.03 -2.34
C ASN A 178 20.74 -9.62 -1.83
N GLY A 179 20.87 -8.60 -2.68
CA GLY A 179 20.48 -7.23 -2.41
C GLY A 179 19.04 -6.89 -2.84
N VAL A 180 18.32 -7.82 -3.49
CA VAL A 180 16.90 -7.57 -3.84
C VAL A 180 16.09 -7.38 -2.58
N HIS A 181 15.45 -6.23 -2.44
CA HIS A 181 14.81 -5.80 -1.19
C HIS A 181 13.70 -6.74 -0.74
N THR A 182 12.83 -7.19 -1.64
CA THR A 182 11.76 -8.15 -1.31
C THR A 182 12.30 -9.49 -0.83
N ARG A 183 13.47 -9.92 -1.32
CA ARG A 183 14.17 -11.12 -0.82
C ARG A 183 14.77 -10.90 0.56
N MET A 184 15.38 -9.74 0.79
CA MET A 184 15.92 -9.38 2.11
C MET A 184 14.79 -9.32 3.15
N PHE A 185 13.65 -8.71 2.80
CA PHE A 185 12.47 -8.68 3.66
C PHE A 185 11.93 -10.09 3.94
N GLU A 186 11.86 -10.99 2.94
CA GLU A 186 11.43 -12.37 3.16
C GLU A 186 12.35 -13.10 4.16
N HIS A 187 13.66 -12.83 4.14
CA HIS A 187 14.58 -13.35 5.15
C HIS A 187 14.22 -12.86 6.57
N SER A 188 13.91 -11.57 6.71
CA SER A 188 13.38 -11.01 7.96
C SER A 188 12.07 -11.70 8.38
N ALA A 189 11.13 -11.84 7.45
CA ALA A 189 9.80 -12.39 7.69
C ALA A 189 9.87 -13.86 8.15
N VAL A 190 10.73 -14.69 7.53
CA VAL A 190 10.94 -16.09 7.94
C VAL A 190 11.39 -16.17 9.39
N TYR A 191 12.36 -15.34 9.80
CA TYR A 191 12.82 -15.29 11.19
C TYR A 191 11.69 -14.89 12.14
N MET A 192 10.96 -13.81 11.83
CA MET A 192 9.89 -13.28 12.67
C MET A 192 8.71 -14.26 12.79
N ARG A 193 8.34 -14.94 11.70
CA ARG A 193 7.34 -16.03 11.71
C ARG A 193 7.74 -17.16 12.66
N ALA A 194 9.00 -17.58 12.64
CA ALA A 194 9.49 -18.62 13.55
C ALA A 194 9.40 -18.17 15.01
N ARG A 195 9.75 -16.93 15.34
CA ARG A 195 9.61 -16.37 16.69
C ARG A 195 8.17 -16.35 17.19
N LEU A 196 7.23 -15.90 16.35
CA LEU A 196 5.82 -15.89 16.70
C LEU A 196 5.27 -17.30 16.90
N ALA A 197 5.69 -18.26 16.06
CA ALA A 197 5.30 -19.66 16.20
C ALA A 197 5.84 -20.29 17.50
N ASP A 198 7.12 -20.08 17.83
CA ASP A 198 7.75 -20.56 19.06
C ASP A 198 7.04 -19.99 20.31
N ALA A 199 6.61 -18.73 20.25
CA ALA A 199 5.89 -18.05 21.33
C ALA A 199 4.38 -18.37 21.37
N GLY A 200 3.84 -19.10 20.40
CA GLY A 200 2.41 -19.40 20.31
C GLY A 200 1.52 -18.16 20.09
N VAL A 201 2.08 -17.11 19.46
CA VAL A 201 1.36 -15.86 19.22
C VAL A 201 0.42 -16.00 18.03
N ASP A 202 -0.87 -15.75 18.26
CA ASP A 202 -1.87 -15.65 17.21
C ASP A 202 -1.74 -14.31 16.46
N ARG A 203 -1.68 -14.40 15.13
CA ARG A 203 -1.55 -13.25 14.22
C ARG A 203 -2.91 -12.75 13.72
N SER A 204 -4.02 -13.36 14.15
CA SER A 204 -5.38 -12.97 13.75
C SER A 204 -5.70 -11.50 14.05
N ALA A 205 -4.98 -10.86 14.98
CA ALA A 205 -5.07 -9.43 15.24
C ALA A 205 -4.71 -8.56 14.03
N LEU A 206 -4.00 -9.10 13.04
CA LEU A 206 -3.70 -8.45 11.76
C LEU A 206 -4.86 -8.55 10.76
N ASN A 207 -5.81 -9.47 10.96
CA ASN A 207 -7.03 -9.57 10.15
C ASN A 207 -7.99 -8.47 10.61
N CYS A 208 -7.79 -7.27 10.10
CA CYS A 208 -8.61 -6.11 10.42
C CYS A 208 -8.72 -5.19 9.19
N PRO A 209 -9.79 -4.37 9.11
CA PRO A 209 -9.98 -3.44 7.99
C PRO A 209 -8.74 -2.59 7.69
N GLU A 210 -8.12 -2.01 8.71
CA GLU A 210 -7.02 -1.06 8.54
C GLU A 210 -5.77 -1.71 7.92
N ALA A 211 -5.49 -2.98 8.25
CA ALA A 211 -4.40 -3.72 7.62
C ALA A 211 -4.68 -4.03 6.15
N PHE A 212 -5.91 -4.47 5.84
CA PHE A 212 -6.29 -4.74 4.44
C PHE A 212 -6.37 -3.46 3.60
N GLU A 213 -6.80 -2.33 4.18
CA GLU A 213 -6.79 -1.02 3.52
C GLU A 213 -5.36 -0.61 3.16
N ASN A 214 -4.43 -0.67 4.12
CA ASN A 214 -3.03 -0.32 3.90
C ASN A 214 -2.38 -1.18 2.81
N ALA A 215 -2.65 -2.49 2.82
CA ALA A 215 -2.15 -3.43 1.83
C ALA A 215 -2.78 -3.25 0.44
N SER A 216 -4.09 -3.00 0.38
CA SER A 216 -4.83 -3.01 -0.88
C SER A 216 -4.81 -1.67 -1.62
N LEU A 217 -4.56 -0.55 -0.92
CA LEU A 217 -4.66 0.78 -1.52
C LEU A 217 -3.66 0.98 -2.66
N LEU A 218 -2.38 0.65 -2.44
CA LEU A 218 -1.34 0.78 -3.45
C LEU A 218 -1.58 -0.18 -4.62
N LEU A 219 -2.02 -1.40 -4.34
CA LEU A 219 -2.36 -2.39 -5.36
C LEU A 219 -3.51 -1.90 -6.23
N MET A 220 -4.59 -1.37 -5.63
CA MET A 220 -5.69 -0.75 -6.37
C MET A 220 -5.18 0.36 -7.29
N TYR A 221 -4.37 1.28 -6.77
CA TYR A 221 -3.83 2.41 -7.55
C TYR A 221 -2.86 1.98 -8.65
N GLY A 222 -2.07 0.93 -8.43
CA GLY A 222 -1.13 0.38 -9.41
C GLY A 222 -1.83 -0.35 -10.55
N ILE A 223 -2.76 -1.25 -10.21
CA ILE A 223 -3.52 -2.08 -11.14
C ILE A 223 -4.45 -1.23 -12.01
N HIS A 224 -5.19 -0.32 -11.39
CA HIS A 224 -6.12 0.56 -12.10
C HIS A 224 -5.40 1.80 -12.61
N ARG A 225 -4.82 1.71 -13.81
CA ARG A 225 -3.97 2.76 -14.41
C ARG A 225 -4.56 4.18 -14.42
N HIS A 226 -5.88 4.33 -14.41
CA HIS A 226 -6.53 5.65 -14.30
C HIS A 226 -6.31 6.32 -12.92
N LEU A 227 -5.98 5.55 -11.89
CA LEU A 227 -5.62 6.00 -10.54
C LEU A 227 -4.10 6.19 -10.36
N ASN A 228 -3.30 6.04 -11.43
CA ASN A 228 -1.85 6.16 -11.33
C ASN A 228 -1.35 7.48 -10.73
N PRO A 229 -1.95 8.66 -11.00
CA PRO A 229 -1.55 9.87 -10.31
C PRO A 229 -1.64 9.76 -8.79
N ARG A 230 -2.68 9.09 -8.27
CA ARG A 230 -2.82 8.81 -6.84
C ARG A 230 -1.76 7.84 -6.36
N ALA A 231 -1.42 6.83 -7.18
CA ALA A 231 -0.31 5.92 -6.90
C ALA A 231 1.00 6.72 -6.69
N LEU A 232 1.33 7.64 -7.60
CA LEU A 232 2.56 8.44 -7.49
C LEU A 232 2.59 9.30 -6.23
N GLY A 233 1.43 9.88 -5.86
CA GLY A 233 1.26 10.60 -4.59
C GLY A 233 1.51 9.70 -3.38
N ALA A 234 0.88 8.53 -3.35
CA ALA A 234 1.01 7.56 -2.27
C ALA A 234 2.44 7.01 -2.14
N MET A 235 3.11 6.72 -3.25
CA MET A 235 4.51 6.29 -3.28
C MET A 235 5.42 7.38 -2.71
N GLY A 236 5.22 8.64 -3.08
CA GLY A 236 6.03 9.72 -2.53
C GLY A 236 5.92 9.86 -1.02
N VAL A 237 4.77 9.53 -0.42
CA VAL A 237 4.64 9.46 1.05
C VAL A 237 5.52 8.35 1.64
N LEU A 238 5.53 7.16 1.02
CA LEU A 238 6.37 6.05 1.46
C LEU A 238 7.85 6.42 1.44
N GLU A 239 8.33 6.87 0.28
CA GLU A 239 9.73 7.30 0.09
C GLU A 239 10.12 8.40 1.09
N GLN A 240 9.23 9.36 1.34
CA GLN A 240 9.55 10.52 2.18
C GLN A 240 9.57 10.23 3.69
N SER A 241 8.83 9.22 4.17
CA SER A 241 8.48 9.10 5.60
C SER A 241 8.89 7.79 6.27
N ALA A 242 9.41 6.82 5.52
CA ALA A 242 9.70 5.49 6.06
C ALA A 242 11.02 5.41 6.88
N SER A 243 12.05 6.20 6.52
CA SER A 243 13.38 6.17 7.18
C SER A 243 13.35 6.24 8.71
N PRO A 244 12.63 7.17 9.38
CA PRO A 244 12.58 7.22 10.85
C PRO A 244 12.02 5.95 11.50
N ARG A 245 11.05 5.31 10.83
CA ARG A 245 10.44 4.07 11.31
C ARG A 245 11.39 2.89 11.10
N PHE A 246 12.09 2.83 9.97
CA PHE A 246 13.14 1.84 9.76
C PHE A 246 14.28 1.95 10.77
N GLN A 247 14.71 3.18 11.09
CA GLN A 247 15.70 3.41 12.14
C GLN A 247 15.20 2.88 13.50
N ALA A 248 13.95 3.17 13.85
CA ALA A 248 13.36 2.66 15.08
C ALA A 248 13.25 1.12 15.12
N MET A 249 12.96 0.48 13.99
CA MET A 249 12.97 -0.98 13.88
C MET A 249 14.38 -1.55 14.06
N VAL A 250 15.40 -0.94 13.45
CA VAL A 250 16.81 -1.33 13.62
C VAL A 250 17.22 -1.21 15.08
N ASP A 251 16.98 -0.07 15.72
CA ASP A 251 17.33 0.18 17.13
C ASP A 251 16.63 -0.82 18.06
N GLY A 252 15.34 -1.08 17.81
CA GLY A 252 14.55 -2.06 18.56
C GLY A 252 15.08 -3.48 18.39
N CYS A 253 15.36 -3.91 17.16
CA CYS A 253 15.88 -5.23 16.86
C CYS A 253 17.28 -5.47 17.43
N ASP A 254 18.18 -4.49 17.35
CA ASP A 254 19.52 -4.55 17.95
C ASP A 254 19.43 -4.72 19.48
N ARG A 255 18.55 -3.95 20.12
CA ARG A 255 18.27 -4.05 21.56
C ARG A 255 17.71 -5.43 21.95
N LEU A 256 16.88 -6.02 21.10
CA LEU A 256 16.24 -7.31 21.33
C LEU A 256 17.13 -8.51 20.95
N GLY A 257 18.33 -8.26 20.40
CA GLY A 257 19.29 -9.31 20.02
C GLY A 257 18.87 -10.08 18.76
N VAL A 258 18.11 -9.45 17.86
CA VAL A 258 17.82 -10.01 16.54
C VAL A 258 19.15 -10.09 15.74
N PRO A 259 19.43 -11.21 15.02
CA PRO A 259 20.64 -11.32 14.23
C PRO A 259 20.78 -10.19 13.20
N SER A 260 21.99 -9.71 12.98
CA SER A 260 22.22 -8.54 12.11
C SER A 260 21.72 -8.76 10.67
N ASP A 261 21.93 -9.96 10.12
CA ASP A 261 21.53 -10.31 8.75
C ASP A 261 20.01 -10.33 8.57
N VAL A 262 19.25 -10.59 9.65
CA VAL A 262 17.79 -10.57 9.64
C VAL A 262 17.23 -9.16 9.45
N ILE A 263 18.01 -8.12 9.75
CA ILE A 263 17.56 -6.73 9.68
C ILE A 263 18.28 -5.90 8.60
N ASP A 264 19.00 -6.53 7.68
CA ASP A 264 19.71 -5.83 6.61
C ASP A 264 18.73 -5.03 5.73
N TYR A 265 17.52 -5.54 5.46
CA TYR A 265 16.48 -4.78 4.73
C TYR A 265 16.18 -3.46 5.43
N GLN A 266 15.90 -3.50 6.74
CA GLN A 266 15.58 -2.29 7.49
C GLN A 266 16.77 -1.32 7.53
N ARG A 267 18.00 -1.83 7.61
CA ARG A 267 19.21 -0.99 7.61
C ARG A 267 19.42 -0.24 6.30
N VAL A 268 19.16 -0.87 5.15
CA VAL A 268 19.29 -0.20 3.85
C VAL A 268 18.31 0.97 3.75
N HIS A 269 17.06 0.77 4.14
CA HIS A 269 16.00 1.78 4.06
C HIS A 269 16.12 2.91 5.12
N VAL A 270 17.02 2.80 6.09
CA VAL A 270 17.36 3.97 6.94
C VAL A 270 18.00 5.08 6.11
N HIS A 271 18.90 4.71 5.20
CA HIS A 271 19.71 5.67 4.44
C HIS A 271 19.13 5.95 3.06
N VAL A 272 18.73 4.91 2.34
CA VAL A 272 18.24 4.98 0.96
C VAL A 272 16.97 5.84 0.87
N ASP A 273 16.00 5.62 1.75
CA ASP A 273 14.71 6.34 1.69
C ASP A 273 14.86 7.87 1.88
N ALA A 274 15.86 8.32 2.65
CA ALA A 274 16.10 9.75 2.83
C ALA A 274 16.49 10.44 1.52
N ASP A 275 17.28 9.75 0.69
CA ASP A 275 17.67 10.21 -0.64
C ASP A 275 16.49 10.05 -1.63
N HIS A 276 15.81 8.90 -1.60
CA HIS A 276 14.65 8.65 -2.46
C HIS A 276 13.51 9.65 -2.26
N GLY A 277 13.22 10.10 -1.04
CA GLY A 277 12.20 11.11 -0.79
C GLY A 277 12.46 12.41 -1.54
N GLU A 278 13.71 12.89 -1.52
CA GLU A 278 14.11 14.10 -2.24
C GLU A 278 14.12 13.88 -3.77
N GLU A 279 14.63 12.73 -4.22
CA GLU A 279 14.66 12.35 -5.64
C GLU A 279 13.26 12.19 -6.22
N TRP A 280 12.35 11.53 -5.50
CA TRP A 280 10.96 11.39 -5.88
C TRP A 280 10.30 12.76 -6.01
N PHE A 281 10.53 13.66 -5.05
CA PHE A 281 9.99 15.00 -5.11
C PHE A 281 10.47 15.75 -6.37
N LYS A 282 11.77 15.76 -6.63
CA LYS A 282 12.38 16.48 -7.76
C LYS A 282 12.11 15.83 -9.11
N GLY A 283 12.15 14.51 -9.19
CA GLY A 283 12.08 13.73 -10.42
C GLY A 283 10.67 13.32 -10.82
N VAL A 284 9.79 13.08 -9.84
CA VAL A 284 8.41 12.65 -10.08
C VAL A 284 7.43 13.80 -9.88
N PHE A 285 7.41 14.46 -8.73
CA PHE A 285 6.38 15.48 -8.47
C PHE A 285 6.60 16.76 -9.27
N VAL A 286 7.76 17.38 -9.20
CA VAL A 286 8.03 18.67 -9.88
C VAL A 286 7.68 18.64 -11.38
N PRO A 287 8.02 17.60 -12.16
CA PRO A 287 7.66 17.55 -13.59
C PRO A 287 6.17 17.31 -13.88
N LEU A 288 5.38 16.90 -12.88
CA LEU A 288 3.97 16.54 -13.04
C LEU A 288 3.02 17.60 -12.48
N VAL A 289 3.29 18.15 -11.29
CA VAL A 289 2.34 19.02 -10.56
C VAL A 289 2.00 20.32 -11.30
N GLY A 290 2.86 20.77 -12.21
CA GLY A 290 2.62 21.95 -13.06
C GLY A 290 1.88 21.68 -14.38
N ARG A 291 1.58 20.42 -14.72
CA ARG A 291 1.01 20.06 -16.04
C ARG A 291 -0.47 20.39 -16.16
N SER A 292 -1.27 20.10 -15.14
CA SER A 292 -2.68 20.54 -15.05
C SER A 292 -3.19 20.53 -13.61
N PRO A 293 -4.19 21.37 -13.27
CA PRO A 293 -4.81 21.37 -11.95
C PRO A 293 -5.43 20.02 -11.56
N GLU A 294 -6.01 19.30 -12.51
CA GLU A 294 -6.63 17.99 -12.29
C GLU A 294 -5.59 16.95 -11.90
N LEU A 295 -4.43 16.94 -12.57
CA LEU A 295 -3.34 16.03 -12.24
C LEU A 295 -2.78 16.32 -10.84
N LEU A 296 -2.55 17.59 -10.52
CA LEU A 296 -2.13 18.00 -9.17
C LEU A 296 -3.14 17.54 -8.11
N ARG A 297 -4.44 17.73 -8.37
CA ARG A 297 -5.50 17.30 -7.47
C ARG A 297 -5.45 15.79 -7.23
N GLU A 298 -5.32 14.97 -8.28
CA GLU A 298 -5.26 13.51 -8.13
C GLU A 298 -3.98 13.04 -7.41
N ILE A 299 -2.82 13.65 -7.67
CA ILE A 299 -1.60 13.36 -6.89
C ILE A 299 -1.81 13.70 -5.40
N SER A 300 -2.40 14.85 -5.12
CA SER A 300 -2.66 15.32 -3.76
C SER A 300 -3.68 14.44 -3.04
N LEU A 301 -4.72 13.97 -3.73
CA LEU A 301 -5.63 12.95 -3.19
C LEU A 301 -4.89 11.67 -2.81
N GLY A 302 -3.98 11.19 -3.67
CA GLY A 302 -3.14 10.03 -3.36
C GLY A 302 -2.33 10.18 -2.08
N VAL A 303 -1.67 11.33 -1.91
CA VAL A 303 -0.91 11.67 -0.68
C VAL A 303 -1.82 11.69 0.54
N ALA A 304 -2.93 12.44 0.49
CA ALA A 304 -3.84 12.60 1.62
C ALA A 304 -4.48 11.27 2.05
N THR A 305 -4.94 10.47 1.08
CA THR A 305 -5.52 9.15 1.33
C THR A 305 -4.48 8.20 1.92
N ARG A 306 -3.26 8.17 1.36
CA ARG A 306 -2.18 7.29 1.87
C ARG A 306 -1.85 7.59 3.33
N VAL A 307 -1.62 8.85 3.68
CA VAL A 307 -1.29 9.23 5.07
C VAL A 307 -2.40 8.81 6.03
N ARG A 308 -3.66 9.05 5.66
CA ARG A 308 -4.81 8.72 6.48
C ARG A 308 -4.95 7.20 6.69
N VAL A 309 -4.87 6.41 5.61
CA VAL A 309 -4.91 4.93 5.67
C VAL A 309 -3.76 4.37 6.50
N ALA A 310 -2.53 4.82 6.22
CA ALA A 310 -1.35 4.33 6.92
C ALA A 310 -1.35 4.73 8.41
N ASN A 311 -1.83 5.93 8.76
CA ASN A 311 -2.00 6.34 10.16
C ASN A 311 -3.01 5.44 10.90
N ALA A 312 -4.16 5.14 10.29
CA ALA A 312 -5.16 4.25 10.88
C ALA A 312 -4.57 2.83 11.10
N TYR A 313 -3.83 2.33 10.12
CA TYR A 313 -3.08 1.09 10.21
C TYR A 313 -2.08 1.10 11.38
N TYR A 314 -1.18 2.08 11.46
CA TYR A 314 -0.19 2.14 12.53
C TYR A 314 -0.84 2.22 13.91
N GLN A 315 -1.91 3.00 14.08
CA GLN A 315 -2.65 3.06 15.34
C GLN A 315 -3.27 1.69 15.70
N ARG A 316 -3.88 1.00 14.72
CA ARG A 316 -4.52 -0.30 14.93
C ARG A 316 -3.50 -1.38 15.30
N ILE A 317 -2.38 -1.44 14.58
CA ILE A 317 -1.32 -2.42 14.82
C ILE A 317 -0.58 -2.12 16.11
N TRP A 318 -0.29 -0.86 16.43
CA TRP A 318 0.29 -0.52 17.71
C TRP A 318 -0.59 -0.95 18.89
N GLY A 319 -1.91 -0.78 18.76
CA GLY A 319 -2.88 -1.30 19.72
C GLY A 319 -2.82 -2.84 19.86
N ALA A 320 -2.73 -3.56 18.74
CA ALA A 320 -2.60 -5.02 18.73
C ALA A 320 -1.28 -5.49 19.37
N MET A 321 -0.16 -4.85 19.04
CA MET A 321 1.14 -5.13 19.65
C MET A 321 1.06 -4.97 21.17
N ARG A 322 0.54 -3.84 21.67
CA ARG A 322 0.41 -3.59 23.11
C ARG A 322 -0.54 -4.56 23.81
N ALA A 323 -1.50 -5.14 23.10
CA ALA A 323 -2.40 -6.14 23.64
C ALA A 323 -1.72 -7.51 23.89
N LEU A 324 -0.59 -7.80 23.24
CA LEU A 324 0.22 -8.99 23.51
C LEU A 324 0.85 -9.00 24.92
N GLN A 325 0.88 -7.87 25.63
CA GLN A 325 1.40 -7.75 27.00
C GLN A 325 0.45 -8.30 28.07
N ARG A 326 -0.45 -9.24 27.74
CA ARG A 326 -1.39 -9.86 28.68
C ARG A 326 -1.32 -11.37 28.66
#